data_AF-A0A4P9WM79-F1
#
_entry.id   AF-A0A4P9WM79-F1
#
_cell.length_a   1.000
_cell.length_b   1.000
_cell.length_c   1.000
_cell.angle_alpha   90.00
_cell.angle_beta   90.00
_cell.angle_gamma   90.00
#
_symmetry.space_group_name_H-M   'P 1'
#
loop_
_entity.id
_entity.type
_entity.pdbx_description
1 polymer ?
#
loop_
_entity_poly.entity_id
_entity_poly.type
_entity_poly.pdbx_seq_one_letter_code
_entity_poly.pdbx_strand_id
1 'polypeptide(L)'
;MRSTPQLVPLLYQVELELRVQFTEILGTTTSTNATTGALVVSGGVGISGPINANGSIAVAGTSFLTGIVSILGTTTSTNATTGALVVSGGVGIAGSIYGNSSLSITGISSLTGIVSILGTSTSTNATTGALVVSVLYR
;
A
#
# COMPACT_ATOMS: atom_id res chain seq x y z
N MET A 1 48.76 58.32 -4.05
CA MET A 1 47.46 57.70 -4.37
C MET A 1 47.62 56.81 -5.58
N ARG A 2 47.67 55.49 -5.40
CA ARG A 2 47.23 54.53 -6.43
C ARG A 2 46.86 53.24 -5.69
N SER A 3 45.55 53.04 -5.61
CA SER A 3 44.88 51.92 -4.95
C SER A 3 45.52 50.59 -5.31
N THR A 4 45.78 49.77 -4.30
CA THR A 4 45.96 48.33 -4.45
C THR A 4 44.77 47.75 -5.22
N PRO A 5 45.00 46.78 -6.13
CA PRO A 5 43.90 46.16 -6.85
C PRO A 5 43.03 45.38 -5.86
N GLN A 6 41.73 45.69 -5.80
CA GLN A 6 40.75 44.78 -5.21
C GLN A 6 40.67 43.54 -6.10
N LEU A 7 41.56 42.59 -5.87
CA LEU A 7 41.30 41.19 -6.15
C LEU A 7 40.54 40.69 -4.94
N VAL A 8 39.22 40.83 -4.95
CA VAL A 8 38.36 39.93 -4.16
C VAL A 8 38.76 38.53 -4.65
N PRO A 9 39.36 37.65 -3.81
CA PRO A 9 39.89 36.40 -4.30
C PRO A 9 38.76 35.57 -4.90
N LEU A 10 38.87 35.22 -6.18
CA LEU A 10 38.02 34.24 -6.87
C LEU A 10 37.92 32.90 -6.10
N LEU A 11 38.83 32.68 -5.15
CA LEU A 11 38.81 31.57 -4.21
C LEU A 11 37.52 31.50 -3.37
N TYR A 12 36.86 32.63 -3.10
CA TYR A 12 35.59 32.65 -2.35
C TYR A 12 34.36 32.29 -3.21
N GLN A 13 34.49 32.32 -4.55
CA GLN A 13 33.40 31.99 -5.48
C GLN A 13 33.36 30.49 -5.84
N VAL A 14 34.47 29.76 -5.65
CA VAL A 14 34.56 28.33 -5.99
C VAL A 14 33.92 27.43 -4.91
N GLU A 15 33.76 27.92 -3.69
CA GLU A 15 33.21 27.14 -2.57
C GLU A 15 31.66 27.03 -2.58
N LEU A 16 30.96 27.69 -3.52
CA LEU A 16 29.50 27.87 -3.48
C LEU A 16 28.66 26.90 -4.35
N GLU A 17 29.23 26.02 -5.18
CA GLU A 17 28.42 25.06 -5.96
C GLU A 17 29.04 23.65 -6.07
N LEU A 18 29.40 23.00 -4.96
CA LEU A 18 29.44 21.53 -4.97
C LEU A 18 28.01 21.00 -4.96
N ARG A 19 27.39 20.90 -6.14
CA ARG A 19 26.20 20.06 -6.33
C ARG A 19 26.64 18.61 -6.17
N VAL A 20 26.44 18.06 -4.99
CA VAL A 20 26.63 16.63 -4.75
C VAL A 20 25.60 15.89 -5.62
N GLN A 21 26.03 15.36 -6.77
CA GLN A 21 25.13 14.72 -7.74
C GLN A 21 24.69 13.31 -7.33
N PHE A 22 25.25 12.76 -6.25
CA PHE A 22 24.85 11.46 -5.71
C PHE A 22 25.08 11.42 -4.19
N THR A 23 24.16 10.81 -3.45
CA THR A 23 24.33 10.54 -2.03
C THR A 23 24.00 9.07 -1.81
N GLU A 24 24.91 8.34 -1.16
CA GLU A 24 24.74 6.92 -0.85
C GLU A 24 24.83 6.72 0.67
N ILE A 25 23.95 5.89 1.22
CA ILE A 25 23.90 5.56 2.65
C ILE A 25 24.06 4.04 2.77
N LEU A 26 25.20 3.61 3.32
CA LEU A 26 25.58 2.19 3.44
C LEU A 26 25.33 1.61 4.85
N GLY A 27 24.77 2.40 5.76
CA GLY A 27 24.48 1.93 7.12
C GLY A 27 23.49 0.74 7.10
N THR A 28 23.73 -0.24 7.95
CA THR A 28 22.95 -1.49 7.99
C THR A 28 22.01 -1.59 9.20
N THR A 29 21.91 -0.53 10.01
CA THR A 29 21.02 -0.49 11.16
C THR A 29 19.57 -0.66 10.70
N THR A 30 18.92 -1.74 11.14
CA THR A 30 17.51 -2.02 10.86
C THR A 30 16.62 -0.90 11.40
N SER A 31 15.71 -0.40 10.57
CA SER A 31 14.63 0.48 11.01
C SER A 31 13.48 -0.35 11.58
N THR A 32 13.09 -0.06 12.81
CA THR A 32 11.95 -0.68 13.49
C THR A 32 10.82 0.31 13.75
N ASN A 33 11.10 1.61 13.65
CA ASN A 33 10.15 2.71 13.72
C ASN A 33 10.76 3.96 13.06
N ALA A 34 10.02 5.07 13.06
CA ALA A 34 10.42 6.32 12.40
C ALA A 34 11.68 7.00 13.00
N THR A 35 12.15 6.61 14.18
CA THR A 35 13.30 7.21 14.87
C THR A 35 14.53 6.31 14.90
N THR A 36 14.50 5.15 14.24
CA THR A 36 15.62 4.19 14.18
C THR A 36 15.97 3.82 12.74
N GLY A 37 17.22 3.43 12.52
CA GLY A 37 17.71 2.96 11.24
C GLY A 37 18.95 3.72 10.76
N ALA A 38 19.48 3.32 9.60
CA ALA A 38 20.65 3.94 8.98
C ALA A 38 20.39 5.36 8.45
N LEU A 39 19.14 5.67 8.10
CA LEU A 39 18.69 7.00 7.73
C LEU A 39 17.41 7.32 8.52
N VAL A 40 17.41 8.46 9.21
CA VAL A 40 16.23 9.02 9.89
C VAL A 40 15.99 10.42 9.32
N VAL A 41 14.75 10.69 8.90
CA VAL A 41 14.32 12.00 8.41
C VAL A 41 13.11 12.44 9.22
N SER A 42 13.26 13.45 10.07
CA SER A 42 12.17 13.96 10.93
C SER A 42 11.14 14.80 10.18
N GLY A 43 11.47 15.27 8.97
CA GLY A 43 10.59 16.04 8.10
C GLY A 43 9.94 15.18 7.00
N GLY A 44 9.28 15.84 6.04
CA GLY A 44 8.76 15.17 4.85
C GLY A 44 9.85 14.82 3.85
N VAL A 45 9.63 13.76 3.07
CA VAL A 45 10.50 13.35 1.96
C VAL A 45 9.73 13.46 0.66
N GLY A 46 10.20 14.29 -0.27
CA GLY A 46 9.67 14.35 -1.64
C GLY A 46 10.48 13.44 -2.56
N ILE A 47 9.80 12.56 -3.30
CA ILE A 47 10.44 11.63 -4.24
C ILE A 47 9.65 11.69 -5.54
N SER A 48 10.27 12.20 -6.61
CA SER A 48 9.64 12.28 -7.94
C SER A 48 9.79 10.99 -8.75
N GLY A 49 10.82 10.20 -8.44
CA GLY A 49 11.11 8.91 -9.07
C GLY A 49 10.46 7.73 -8.34
N PRO A 50 10.69 6.50 -8.85
CA PRO A 50 10.23 5.29 -8.20
C PRO A 50 10.97 5.02 -6.89
N ILE A 51 10.32 4.31 -5.97
CA ILE A 51 10.91 3.79 -4.74
C ILE A 51 10.98 2.27 -4.87
N ASN A 52 12.18 1.69 -4.78
CA ASN A 52 12.39 0.24 -4.74
C ASN A 52 12.82 -0.16 -3.34
N ALA A 53 11.92 -0.82 -2.59
CA ALA A 53 12.21 -1.34 -1.26
C ALA A 53 12.10 -2.88 -1.29
N ASN A 54 13.22 -3.56 -1.02
CA ASN A 54 13.25 -5.03 -0.96
C ASN A 54 12.78 -5.58 0.39
N GLY A 55 12.70 -4.73 1.42
CA GLY A 55 12.18 -5.05 2.74
C GLY A 55 10.75 -4.57 2.93
N SER A 56 10.26 -4.69 4.16
CA SER A 56 8.94 -4.21 4.55
C SER A 56 8.84 -2.69 4.53
N ILE A 57 7.68 -2.16 4.18
CA ILE A 57 7.32 -0.75 4.33
C ILE A 57 6.26 -0.65 5.42
N ALA A 58 6.50 0.17 6.43
CA ALA A 58 5.53 0.48 7.48
C ALA A 58 5.05 1.93 7.33
N VAL A 59 3.73 2.12 7.25
CA VAL A 59 3.11 3.45 7.21
C VAL A 59 2.11 3.54 8.36
N ALA A 60 2.41 4.39 9.35
CA ALA A 60 1.53 4.59 10.51
C ALA A 60 0.37 5.55 10.23
N GLY A 61 0.53 6.43 9.23
CA GLY A 61 -0.47 7.41 8.81
C GLY A 61 -1.32 6.93 7.65
N THR A 62 -2.00 7.88 6.99
CA THR A 62 -2.77 7.63 5.77
C THR A 62 -1.86 7.58 4.55
N SER A 63 -2.24 6.74 3.58
CA SER A 63 -1.57 6.65 2.28
C SER A 63 -2.55 7.04 1.17
N PHE A 64 -2.11 7.83 0.20
CA PHE A 64 -2.85 8.14 -1.01
C PHE A 64 -2.14 7.53 -2.21
N LEU A 65 -2.81 6.61 -2.90
CA LEU A 65 -2.29 5.94 -4.09
C LEU A 65 -3.25 6.24 -5.24
N THR A 66 -2.80 7.03 -6.20
CA THR A 66 -3.64 7.51 -7.33
C THR A 66 -3.56 6.61 -8.55
N GLY A 67 -2.53 5.76 -8.63
CA GLY A 67 -2.33 4.79 -9.69
C GLY A 67 -2.79 3.38 -9.31
N ILE A 68 -2.36 2.40 -10.10
CA ILE A 68 -2.63 0.98 -9.87
C ILE A 68 -1.80 0.50 -8.67
N VAL A 69 -2.44 -0.26 -7.80
CA VAL A 69 -1.78 -1.00 -6.71
C VAL A 69 -1.85 -2.49 -7.04
N SER A 70 -0.72 -3.10 -7.34
CA SER A 70 -0.63 -4.53 -7.63
C SER A 70 -0.11 -5.29 -6.41
N ILE A 71 -0.91 -6.20 -5.88
CA ILE A 71 -0.51 -7.12 -4.80
C ILE A 71 -0.19 -8.47 -5.45
N LEU A 72 1.09 -8.83 -5.49
CA LEU A 72 1.56 -10.03 -6.20
C LEU A 72 1.71 -11.26 -5.28
N GLY A 73 1.46 -11.11 -3.98
CA GLY A 73 1.44 -12.24 -3.06
C GLY A 73 0.41 -13.27 -3.50
N THR A 74 0.76 -14.56 -3.41
CA THR A 74 -0.08 -15.67 -3.88
C THR A 74 -0.71 -16.47 -2.74
N THR A 75 -0.47 -16.06 -1.49
CA THR A 75 -1.05 -16.72 -0.32
C THR A 75 -2.57 -16.66 -0.38
N THR A 76 -3.21 -17.82 -0.40
CA THR A 76 -4.68 -17.93 -0.36
C THR A 76 -5.22 -17.40 0.96
N SER A 77 -6.24 -16.54 0.88
CA SER A 77 -7.02 -16.13 2.05
C SER A 77 -7.98 -17.23 2.44
N THR A 78 -7.86 -17.72 3.68
CA THR A 78 -8.78 -18.70 4.29
C THR A 78 -9.64 -18.07 5.39
N ASN A 79 -9.28 -16.89 5.86
CA ASN A 79 -10.04 -16.06 6.80
C ASN A 79 -9.56 -14.59 6.70
N ALA A 80 -10.16 -13.69 7.48
CA ALA A 80 -9.88 -12.25 7.40
C ALA A 80 -8.46 -11.83 7.83
N THR A 81 -7.64 -12.72 8.41
CA THR A 81 -6.28 -12.42 8.86
C THR A 81 -5.20 -13.15 8.05
N THR A 82 -5.57 -13.88 6.99
CA THR A 82 -4.65 -14.59 6.10
C THR A 82 -4.76 -14.12 4.66
N GLY A 83 -3.74 -14.41 3.87
CA GLY A 83 -3.71 -14.13 2.44
C GLY A 83 -2.73 -13.03 2.04
N ALA A 84 -2.72 -12.70 0.75
CA ALA A 84 -1.82 -11.70 0.18
C ALA A 84 -2.19 -10.25 0.55
N LEU A 85 -3.48 -9.99 0.78
CA LEU A 85 -4.00 -8.71 1.26
C LEU A 85 -4.91 -8.97 2.45
N VAL A 86 -4.55 -8.39 3.60
CA VAL A 86 -5.32 -8.45 4.83
C VAL A 86 -5.75 -7.03 5.19
N VAL A 87 -7.04 -6.85 5.45
CA VAL A 87 -7.62 -5.57 5.89
C VAL A 87 -8.45 -5.82 7.14
N SER A 88 -7.94 -5.38 8.30
CA SER A 88 -8.63 -5.58 9.58
C SER A 88 -9.87 -4.69 9.75
N GLY A 89 -9.96 -3.60 8.96
CA GLY A 89 -11.10 -2.68 8.94
C GLY A 89 -12.06 -2.94 7.78
N GLY A 90 -12.94 -1.97 7.52
CA GLY A 90 -13.82 -2.00 6.34
C GLY A 90 -13.09 -1.60 5.06
N VAL A 91 -13.63 -2.02 3.92
CA VAL A 91 -13.16 -1.65 2.58
C VAL A 91 -14.28 -0.95 1.82
N GLY A 92 -14.08 0.30 1.43
CA GLY A 92 -14.99 1.03 0.54
C GLY A 92 -14.54 0.89 -0.91
N ILE A 93 -15.40 0.34 -1.77
CA ILE A 93 -15.13 0.18 -3.21
C ILE A 93 -16.28 0.86 -3.97
N ALA A 94 -15.97 1.92 -4.71
CA ALA A 94 -16.96 2.62 -5.54
C ALA A 94 -17.22 1.91 -6.87
N GLY A 95 -16.22 1.21 -7.39
CA GLY A 95 -16.29 0.46 -8.63
C GLY A 95 -16.73 -1.00 -8.45
N SER A 96 -16.59 -1.78 -9.52
CA SER A 96 -16.86 -3.22 -9.50
C SER A 96 -15.75 -4.00 -8.81
N ILE A 97 -16.14 -5.13 -8.20
CA ILE A 97 -15.21 -6.13 -7.66
C ILE A 97 -15.28 -7.35 -8.58
N TYR A 98 -14.12 -7.77 -9.10
CA TYR A 98 -13.98 -8.96 -9.94
C TYR A 98 -13.06 -9.97 -9.26
N GLY A 99 -13.55 -11.19 -9.06
CA GLY A 99 -12.79 -12.31 -8.50
C GLY A 99 -12.93 -13.56 -9.37
N ASN A 100 -11.86 -14.36 -9.47
CA ASN A 100 -11.82 -15.57 -10.32
C ASN A 100 -12.20 -16.86 -9.57
N SER A 101 -12.33 -16.79 -8.24
CA SER A 101 -12.62 -17.94 -7.37
C SER A 101 -13.88 -17.66 -6.55
N SER A 102 -13.91 -18.09 -5.29
CA SER A 102 -15.03 -17.83 -4.39
C SER A 102 -14.94 -16.46 -3.72
N LEU A 103 -16.10 -15.89 -3.41
CA LEU A 103 -16.28 -14.81 -2.45
C LEU A 103 -17.00 -15.39 -1.23
N SER A 104 -16.39 -15.29 -0.05
CA SER A 104 -16.97 -15.77 1.21
C SER A 104 -17.31 -14.59 2.12
N ILE A 105 -18.57 -14.51 2.55
CA ILE A 105 -19.06 -13.51 3.50
C ILE A 105 -19.59 -14.24 4.72
N THR A 106 -18.91 -14.10 5.86
CA THR A 106 -19.32 -14.75 7.12
C THR A 106 -20.41 -13.97 7.86
N GLY A 107 -20.51 -12.68 7.60
CA GLY A 107 -21.55 -11.81 8.13
C GLY A 107 -22.77 -11.71 7.22
N ILE A 108 -23.59 -10.69 7.45
CA ILE A 108 -24.75 -10.39 6.60
C ILE A 108 -24.27 -9.70 5.32
N SER A 109 -24.79 -10.14 4.17
CA SER A 109 -24.69 -9.42 2.90
C SER A 109 -26.03 -8.77 2.56
N SER A 110 -26.00 -7.51 2.13
CA SER A 110 -27.16 -6.79 1.61
C SER A 110 -26.86 -6.39 0.17
N LEU A 111 -27.58 -6.97 -0.77
CA LEU A 111 -27.46 -6.68 -2.19
C LEU A 111 -28.71 -5.94 -2.66
N THR A 112 -28.52 -4.89 -3.44
CA THR A 112 -29.60 -4.15 -4.08
C THR A 112 -29.52 -4.33 -5.59
N GLY A 113 -30.68 -4.30 -6.26
CA GLY A 113 -30.77 -4.60 -7.68
C GLY A 113 -30.89 -6.10 -7.97
N ILE A 114 -30.46 -6.51 -9.18
CA ILE A 114 -30.61 -7.88 -9.65
C ILE A 114 -29.43 -8.72 -9.15
N VAL A 115 -29.75 -9.85 -8.51
CA VAL A 115 -28.78 -10.89 -8.17
C VAL A 115 -28.98 -12.07 -9.11
N SER A 116 -27.99 -12.34 -9.97
CA SER A 116 -28.02 -13.46 -10.91
C SER A 116 -27.21 -14.64 -10.36
N ILE A 117 -27.88 -15.76 -10.14
CA ILE A 117 -27.27 -17.01 -9.69
C ILE A 117 -27.40 -18.04 -10.81
N LEU A 118 -26.27 -18.48 -11.37
CA LEU A 118 -26.26 -19.39 -12.52
C LEU A 118 -26.15 -20.88 -12.14
N GLY A 119 -25.81 -21.18 -10.89
CA GLY A 119 -25.78 -22.56 -10.40
C GLY A 119 -27.14 -23.22 -10.59
N THR A 120 -27.17 -24.44 -11.13
CA THR A 120 -28.41 -25.19 -11.38
C THR A 120 -28.76 -26.17 -10.25
N SER A 121 -27.91 -26.28 -9.23
CA SER A 121 -28.16 -27.13 -8.07
C SER A 121 -29.35 -26.59 -7.27
N THR A 122 -30.39 -27.41 -7.15
CA THR A 122 -31.55 -27.13 -6.29
C THR A 122 -31.11 -26.99 -4.84
N SER A 123 -31.54 -25.93 -4.16
CA SER A 123 -31.33 -25.79 -2.72
C SER A 123 -32.30 -26.67 -1.96
N THR A 124 -31.78 -27.69 -1.29
CA THR A 124 -32.58 -28.63 -0.50
C THR A 124 -32.35 -28.50 1.00
N ASN A 125 -31.30 -27.78 1.43
CA ASN A 125 -31.00 -27.51 2.83
C ASN A 125 -30.11 -26.25 2.98
N ALA A 126 -29.66 -25.98 4.21
CA ALA A 126 -28.80 -24.86 4.57
C ALA A 126 -27.31 -25.02 4.18
N THR A 127 -26.93 -26.07 3.44
CA THR A 127 -25.53 -26.38 3.11
C THR A 127 -25.30 -26.70 1.63
N THR A 128 -26.34 -26.99 0.85
CA THR A 128 -26.24 -27.33 -0.57
C THR A 128 -27.31 -26.65 -1.41
N GLY A 129 -26.90 -26.13 -2.57
CA GLY A 129 -27.77 -25.43 -3.51
C GLY A 129 -27.10 -24.23 -4.16
N ALA A 130 -27.68 -23.76 -5.25
CA ALA A 130 -27.27 -22.52 -5.90
C ALA A 130 -27.66 -21.28 -5.08
N LEU A 131 -28.83 -21.32 -4.42
CA LEU A 131 -29.28 -20.37 -3.40
C LEU A 131 -29.74 -21.14 -2.16
N VAL A 132 -28.84 -21.31 -1.21
CA VAL A 132 -29.12 -21.96 0.08
C VAL A 132 -29.92 -21.01 0.97
N VAL A 133 -31.18 -21.36 1.28
CA VAL A 133 -32.03 -20.60 2.22
C VAL A 133 -32.31 -21.45 3.46
N SER A 134 -31.90 -20.96 4.62
CA SER A 134 -32.33 -21.55 5.90
C SER A 134 -33.69 -20.98 6.28
N VAL A 135 -34.70 -21.84 6.41
CA VAL A 135 -36.04 -21.45 6.89
C VAL A 135 -36.16 -21.88 8.35
N LEU A 136 -36.47 -20.94 9.25
CA LEU A 136 -36.80 -21.26 10.63
C LEU A 136 -38.23 -21.83 10.66
N TYR A 137 -38.37 -23.14 10.88
CA TYR A 137 -39.68 -23.73 11.17
C TYR A 137 -40.16 -23.23 12.55
N ARG A 138 -41.39 -22.73 12.61
CA ARG A 138 -42.13 -22.46 13.86
C ARG A 138 -42.93 -23.70 14.25
#